data_AF-A0A7X1J5N7-F1
#
_entry.id   AF-A0A7X1J5N7-F1
#
_cell.length_a   1.000
_cell.length_b   1.000
_cell.length_c   1.000
_cell.angle_alpha   90.00
_cell.angle_beta   90.00
_cell.angle_gamma   90.00
#
_symmetry.space_group_name_H-M   'P 1'
#
loop_
_entity.id
_entity.type
_entity.pdbx_description
1 polymer ?
#
loop_
_entity_poly.entity_id
_entity_poly.type
_entity_poly.pdbx_seq_one_letter_code
_entity_poly.pdbx_strand_id
1 'polypeptide(L)'
;MVATTGAAAQAAPATEHGSTPEQTIEKGYALSCTGQSGGVTVTVDLYQNSAFGSHASLSVETPHAEYGGGYGPEDTTLFSNGTIAAEIPVKTLDDTAEPVGDAVISGTYAAAGQPERVHEVIEDPAHHYVITTGTNTQLRTVAAVDVLGERVPLSCSTAFAFDLKVWRLAPGQN
;
A
#
# COMPACT_ATOMS: atom_id res chain seq x y z
N MET A 1 11.89 -8.42 -72.66
CA MET A 1 12.72 -8.11 -71.48
C MET A 1 11.92 -7.19 -70.58
N VAL A 2 11.49 -7.66 -69.42
CA VAL A 2 10.90 -6.81 -68.37
C VAL A 2 11.55 -7.27 -67.08
N ALA A 3 12.52 -6.49 -66.59
CA ALA A 3 13.22 -6.74 -65.35
C ALA A 3 12.45 -6.05 -64.21
N THR A 4 11.99 -6.87 -63.28
CA THR A 4 11.44 -6.47 -61.98
C THR A 4 12.55 -5.97 -61.07
N THR A 5 12.52 -4.71 -60.63
CA THR A 5 13.36 -4.23 -59.53
C THR A 5 12.50 -4.04 -58.29
N GLY A 6 12.77 -4.90 -57.30
CA GLY A 6 12.01 -5.06 -56.07
C GLY A 6 12.04 -3.85 -55.15
N ALA A 7 10.94 -3.67 -54.44
CA ALA A 7 10.83 -2.78 -53.30
C ALA A 7 11.68 -3.33 -52.14
N ALA A 8 12.70 -2.57 -51.74
CA ALA A 8 13.41 -2.83 -50.49
C ALA A 8 12.50 -2.42 -49.33
N ALA A 9 11.95 -3.42 -48.63
CA ALA A 9 11.37 -3.23 -47.32
C ALA A 9 12.50 -2.83 -46.37
N GLN A 10 12.53 -1.56 -45.97
CA GLN A 10 13.37 -1.11 -44.86
C GLN A 10 12.80 -1.72 -43.59
N ALA A 11 13.46 -2.76 -43.08
CA ALA A 11 13.25 -3.22 -41.72
C ALA A 11 13.58 -2.07 -40.79
N ALA A 12 12.57 -1.57 -40.07
CA ALA A 12 12.80 -0.69 -38.94
C ALA A 12 13.70 -1.44 -37.94
N PRO A 13 14.69 -0.76 -37.31
CA PRO A 13 15.48 -1.40 -36.28
C PRO A 13 14.52 -1.84 -35.17
N ALA A 14 14.47 -3.14 -34.90
CA ALA A 14 13.91 -3.65 -33.67
C ALA A 14 14.80 -3.10 -32.54
N THR A 15 14.31 -2.10 -31.83
CA THR A 15 14.82 -1.77 -30.51
C THR A 15 14.51 -2.96 -29.61
N GLU A 16 15.46 -3.89 -29.51
CA GLU A 16 15.55 -4.77 -28.34
C GLU A 16 15.84 -3.87 -27.13
N HIS A 17 14.79 -3.29 -26.56
CA HIS A 17 14.83 -2.82 -25.19
C HIS A 17 14.79 -4.08 -24.31
N GLY A 18 15.95 -4.72 -24.13
CA GLY A 18 16.17 -5.57 -22.98
C GLY A 18 16.08 -4.69 -21.75
N SER A 19 14.89 -4.60 -21.16
CA SER A 19 14.66 -3.90 -19.90
C SER A 19 15.54 -4.56 -18.84
N THR A 20 16.53 -3.82 -18.37
CA THR A 20 17.39 -4.28 -17.27
C THR A 20 16.55 -4.52 -16.03
N PRO A 21 16.81 -5.59 -15.26
CA PRO A 21 16.20 -5.82 -13.96
C PRO A 21 16.21 -4.56 -13.09
N GLU A 22 15.04 -4.13 -12.65
CA GLU A 22 14.93 -3.01 -11.70
C GLU A 22 14.91 -3.57 -10.28
N GLN A 23 15.73 -3.00 -9.40
CA GLN A 23 15.79 -3.38 -8.00
C GLN A 23 15.38 -2.21 -7.11
N THR A 24 14.37 -2.41 -6.27
CA THR A 24 13.89 -1.43 -5.30
C THR A 24 14.12 -1.93 -3.88
N ILE A 25 14.52 -1.03 -2.98
CA ILE A 25 14.57 -1.29 -1.54
C ILE A 25 13.35 -0.65 -0.91
N GLU A 26 12.55 -1.45 -0.23
CA GLU A 26 11.27 -1.06 0.33
C GLU A 26 11.30 -1.32 1.84
N LYS A 27 11.32 -0.24 2.63
CA LYS A 27 11.31 -0.31 4.09
C LYS A 27 10.12 0.44 4.63
N GLY A 28 9.51 -0.07 5.69
CA GLY A 28 8.47 0.67 6.37
C GLY A 28 7.52 -0.21 7.18
N TYR A 29 6.24 0.13 7.14
CA TYR A 29 5.25 -0.39 8.07
C TYR A 29 3.92 -0.64 7.36
N ALA A 30 3.25 -1.71 7.74
CA ALA A 30 1.90 -2.05 7.28
C ALA A 30 1.04 -2.42 8.48
N LEU A 31 -0.19 -1.89 8.49
CA LEU A 31 -1.16 -2.07 9.55
C LEU A 31 -2.56 -2.15 8.94
N SER A 32 -3.32 -3.16 9.35
CA SER A 32 -4.74 -3.32 9.01
C SER A 32 -5.49 -3.67 10.29
N CYS A 33 -6.41 -2.79 10.68
CA CYS A 33 -7.15 -2.90 11.94
C CYS A 33 -8.62 -2.67 11.74
N THR A 34 -9.39 -3.26 12.64
CA THR A 34 -10.83 -3.03 12.76
C THR A 34 -11.17 -2.65 14.19
N GLY A 35 -12.29 -1.97 14.37
CA GLY A 35 -12.78 -1.61 15.69
C GLY A 35 -14.28 -1.35 15.66
N GLN A 36 -14.91 -1.41 16.82
CA GLN A 36 -16.32 -1.08 16.97
C GLN A 36 -16.58 -0.40 18.31
N SER A 37 -17.31 0.72 18.30
CA SER A 37 -17.78 1.41 19.50
C SER A 37 -19.00 2.27 19.17
N GLY A 38 -19.97 2.39 20.09
CA GLY A 38 -21.09 3.32 19.92
C GLY A 38 -21.96 3.10 18.67
N GLY A 39 -21.96 1.89 18.09
CA GLY A 39 -22.64 1.62 16.80
C GLY A 39 -21.83 2.01 15.56
N VAL A 40 -20.62 2.53 15.73
CA VAL A 40 -19.66 2.83 14.68
C VAL A 40 -18.70 1.66 14.54
N THR A 41 -18.62 1.09 13.33
CA THR A 41 -17.62 0.10 12.95
C THR A 41 -16.60 0.76 12.04
N VAL A 42 -15.31 0.51 12.26
CA VAL A 42 -14.22 1.10 11.48
C VAL A 42 -13.29 0.03 10.93
N THR A 43 -12.81 0.23 9.72
CA THR A 43 -11.68 -0.48 9.13
C THR A 43 -10.63 0.53 8.71
N VAL A 44 -9.38 0.32 9.15
CA VAL A 44 -8.25 1.21 8.92
C VAL A 44 -7.10 0.43 8.30
N ASP A 45 -6.60 0.90 7.18
CA ASP A 45 -5.36 0.41 6.58
C ASP A 45 -4.34 1.56 6.49
N LEU A 46 -3.18 1.37 7.11
CA LEU A 46 -2.06 2.29 7.07
C LEU A 46 -0.84 1.60 6.49
N TYR A 47 -0.20 2.27 5.53
CA TYR A 47 0.99 1.76 4.87
C TYR A 47 1.98 2.90 4.67
N GLN A 48 3.24 2.68 5.05
CA GLN A 48 4.33 3.62 4.81
C GLN A 48 5.48 2.84 4.18
N ASN A 49 5.99 3.32 3.04
CA ASN A 49 7.10 2.71 2.32
C ASN A 49 8.13 3.78 1.93
N SER A 50 9.40 3.52 2.22
CA SER A 50 10.52 4.41 1.89
C SER A 50 10.67 4.73 0.40
N ALA A 51 10.20 3.86 -0.49
CA ALA A 51 10.30 4.03 -1.94
C ALA A 51 9.07 4.70 -2.56
N PHE A 52 7.87 4.48 -2.00
CA PHE A 52 6.60 4.87 -2.61
C PHE A 52 5.75 5.84 -1.76
N GLY A 53 6.23 6.21 -0.57
CA GLY A 53 5.52 7.08 0.35
C GLY A 53 4.46 6.34 1.16
N SER A 54 3.50 7.10 1.65
CA SER A 54 2.47 6.63 2.57
C SER A 54 1.08 6.59 1.94
N HIS A 55 0.30 5.62 2.39
CA HIS A 55 -1.11 5.44 2.07
C HIS A 55 -1.91 5.23 3.35
N ALA A 56 -3.08 5.87 3.41
CA ALA A 56 -4.04 5.69 4.49
C ALA A 56 -5.43 5.47 3.88
N SER A 57 -6.16 4.52 4.42
CA SER A 57 -7.54 4.19 4.04
C SER A 57 -8.36 3.99 5.31
N LEU A 58 -9.57 4.54 5.29
CA LEU A 58 -10.56 4.40 6.34
C LEU A 58 -11.92 4.09 5.71
N SER A 59 -12.60 3.09 6.25
CA SER A 59 -14.02 2.85 6.05
C SER A 59 -14.73 2.90 7.40
N VAL A 60 -15.89 3.54 7.44
CA VAL A 60 -16.72 3.68 8.64
C VAL A 60 -18.15 3.29 8.30
N GLU A 61 -18.70 2.36 9.07
CA GLU A 61 -20.10 1.95 8.96
C GLU A 61 -20.86 2.37 10.22
N THR A 62 -22.04 2.95 10.01
CA THR A 62 -22.98 3.30 11.08
C THR A 62 -24.36 2.71 10.75
N PRO A 63 -25.33 2.71 11.68
CA PRO A 63 -26.69 2.25 11.39
C PRO A 63 -27.42 3.10 10.33
N HIS A 64 -26.89 4.28 10.00
CA HIS A 64 -27.55 5.27 9.14
C HIS A 64 -26.87 5.47 7.79
N ALA A 65 -25.55 5.30 7.73
CA ALA A 65 -24.75 5.58 6.54
C ALA A 65 -23.37 4.91 6.59
N GLU A 66 -22.74 4.84 5.42
CA GLU A 66 -21.35 4.44 5.23
C GLU A 66 -20.51 5.66 4.86
N TYR A 67 -19.29 5.71 5.39
CA TYR A 67 -18.34 6.77 5.15
C TYR A 67 -16.99 6.19 4.75
N GLY A 68 -16.20 6.98 4.04
CA GLY A 68 -14.86 6.61 3.65
C GLY A 68 -13.94 7.80 3.52
N GLY A 69 -12.64 7.52 3.58
CA GLY A 69 -11.60 8.51 3.43
C GLY A 69 -10.27 7.84 3.15
N GLY A 70 -9.31 8.61 2.66
CA GLY A 70 -7.96 8.12 2.44
C GLY A 70 -7.14 9.05 1.57
N TYR A 71 -5.85 8.77 1.55
CA TYR A 71 -4.87 9.47 0.72
C TYR A 71 -3.71 8.52 0.39
N GLY A 72 -2.85 8.96 -0.52
CA GLY A 72 -1.64 8.25 -0.91
C GLY A 72 -1.60 7.91 -2.39
N PRO A 73 -0.39 7.78 -2.97
CA PRO A 73 0.91 7.91 -2.30
C PRO A 73 1.29 9.36 -1.98
N GLU A 74 1.70 9.65 -0.75
CA GLU A 74 2.13 10.99 -0.31
C GLU A 74 3.36 10.93 0.62
N ASP A 75 4.11 12.02 0.71
CA ASP A 75 5.26 12.18 1.64
C ASP A 75 4.80 12.59 3.05
N THR A 76 3.87 11.81 3.61
CA THR A 76 3.33 12.00 4.96
C THR A 76 3.87 10.91 5.87
N THR A 77 4.30 11.27 7.08
CA THR A 77 4.80 10.30 8.06
C THR A 77 3.66 9.75 8.91
N LEU A 78 3.32 8.48 8.73
CA LEU A 78 2.30 7.76 9.52
C LEU A 78 2.90 7.06 10.75
N PHE A 79 4.13 6.56 10.60
CA PHE A 79 4.84 5.79 11.61
C PHE A 79 6.19 6.44 11.90
N SER A 80 6.40 6.88 13.14
CA SER A 80 7.66 7.47 13.57
C SER A 80 7.91 7.25 15.05
N ASN A 81 9.13 6.83 15.41
CA ASN A 81 9.57 6.69 16.80
C ASN A 81 8.59 5.92 17.70
N GLY A 82 7.99 4.84 17.19
CA GLY A 82 7.01 4.03 17.93
C GLY A 82 5.61 4.64 18.06
N THR A 83 5.31 5.71 17.33
CA THR A 83 4.00 6.39 17.33
C THR A 83 3.32 6.28 15.97
N ILE A 84 1.99 6.15 16.01
CA ILE A 84 1.10 6.13 14.85
C ILE A 84 0.28 7.42 14.86
N ALA A 85 0.26 8.14 13.74
CA ALA A 85 -0.56 9.32 13.57
C ALA A 85 -1.05 9.42 12.12
N ALA A 86 -2.35 9.60 11.92
CA ALA A 86 -2.93 9.92 10.62
C ALA A 86 -4.20 10.76 10.82
N GLU A 87 -4.41 11.73 9.95
CA GLU A 87 -5.63 12.53 9.88
C GLU A 87 -6.22 12.36 8.48
N ILE A 88 -7.46 11.89 8.40
CA ILE A 88 -8.09 11.49 7.15
C ILE A 88 -9.43 12.23 7.01
N PRO A 89 -9.61 13.07 5.97
CA PRO A 89 -10.91 13.64 5.67
C PRO A 89 -11.92 12.54 5.35
N VAL A 90 -13.08 12.59 6.00
CA VAL A 90 -14.14 11.61 5.88
C VAL A 90 -15.30 12.20 5.10
N LYS A 91 -15.85 11.42 4.17
CA LYS A 91 -17.04 11.77 3.39
C LYS A 91 -18.04 10.62 3.41
N THR A 92 -19.32 10.94 3.29
CA THR A 92 -20.37 9.94 3.09
C THR A 92 -20.19 9.28 1.72
N LEU A 93 -20.47 7.98 1.62
CA LEU A 93 -20.36 7.22 0.37
C LEU A 93 -21.63 7.27 -0.50
N ASP A 94 -22.55 8.20 -0.24
CA ASP A 94 -23.89 8.31 -0.84
C ASP A 94 -24.04 9.44 -1.88
N ASP A 95 -22.98 9.74 -2.63
CA ASP A 95 -22.91 10.77 -3.70
C ASP A 95 -23.02 12.24 -3.26
N THR A 96 -23.17 12.52 -1.96
CA THR A 96 -23.06 13.88 -1.42
C THR A 96 -21.62 14.14 -0.95
N ALA A 97 -20.74 14.47 -1.90
CA ALA A 97 -19.28 14.48 -1.74
C ALA A 97 -18.69 15.52 -0.75
N GLU A 98 -19.50 16.17 0.10
CA GLU A 98 -19.01 17.11 1.10
C GLU A 98 -18.40 16.36 2.29
N PRO A 99 -17.22 16.79 2.79
CA PRO A 99 -16.63 16.21 3.98
C PRO A 99 -17.56 16.36 5.18
N VAL A 100 -17.71 15.28 5.95
CA VAL A 100 -18.48 15.26 7.21
C VAL A 100 -17.60 15.54 8.44
N GLY A 101 -16.29 15.64 8.23
CA GLY A 101 -15.27 15.90 9.25
C GLY A 101 -14.00 15.10 8.98
N ASP A 102 -13.14 15.02 9.98
CA ASP A 102 -11.88 14.28 9.93
C ASP A 102 -11.92 13.09 10.89
N ALA A 103 -11.22 12.03 10.50
CA ALA A 103 -10.89 10.92 11.36
C ALA A 103 -9.42 11.02 11.79
N VAL A 104 -9.17 10.94 13.10
CA VAL A 104 -7.82 11.02 13.66
C VAL A 104 -7.43 9.66 14.21
N ILE A 105 -6.48 9.00 13.56
CA ILE A 105 -5.89 7.75 14.01
C ILE A 105 -4.67 8.07 14.85
N SER A 106 -4.63 7.55 16.07
CA SER A 106 -3.53 7.77 17.01
C SER A 106 -3.17 6.48 17.74
N GLY A 107 -1.88 6.28 18.03
CA GLY A 107 -1.45 5.10 18.75
C GLY A 107 0.05 4.95 18.92
N THR A 108 0.43 3.76 19.36
CA THR A 108 1.83 3.35 19.50
C THR A 108 2.05 1.97 18.91
N TYR A 109 3.29 1.71 18.51
CA TYR A 109 3.74 0.41 18.06
C TYR A 109 5.12 0.06 18.62
N ALA A 110 5.36 -1.23 18.80
CA ALA A 110 6.66 -1.78 19.15
C ALA A 110 6.86 -3.13 18.46
N ALA A 111 8.11 -3.47 18.15
CA ALA A 111 8.45 -4.79 17.63
C ALA A 111 8.00 -5.90 18.61
N ALA A 112 7.38 -6.93 18.07
CA ALA A 112 6.87 -8.09 18.78
C ALA A 112 7.55 -9.35 18.21
N GLY A 113 8.72 -9.68 18.71
CA GLY A 113 9.48 -10.87 18.28
C GLY A 113 10.61 -10.56 17.32
N GLN A 114 11.11 -11.61 16.66
CA GLN A 114 12.22 -11.53 15.71
C GLN A 114 11.69 -11.37 14.27
N PRO A 115 12.47 -10.77 13.36
CA PRO A 115 12.10 -10.69 11.95
C PRO A 115 11.94 -12.09 11.31
N GLU A 116 10.83 -12.30 10.60
CA GLU A 116 10.56 -13.49 9.80
C GLU A 116 10.96 -13.26 8.35
N ARG A 117 11.58 -14.25 7.71
CA ARG A 117 12.04 -14.13 6.32
C ARG A 117 10.87 -14.23 5.34
N VAL A 118 10.88 -13.36 4.34
CA VAL A 118 9.93 -13.33 3.22
C VAL A 118 10.67 -13.66 1.93
N HIS A 119 10.07 -14.55 1.13
CA HIS A 119 10.44 -14.79 -0.26
C HIS A 119 9.18 -15.08 -1.06
N GLU A 120 8.91 -14.24 -2.06
CA GLU A 120 7.74 -14.36 -2.92
C GLU A 120 8.16 -14.12 -4.36
N VAL A 121 7.56 -14.89 -5.28
CA VAL A 121 7.72 -14.72 -6.72
C VAL A 121 6.33 -14.65 -7.33
N ILE A 122 5.99 -13.50 -7.91
CA ILE A 122 4.73 -13.28 -8.62
C ILE A 122 5.05 -13.09 -10.09
N GLU A 123 4.32 -13.79 -10.96
CA GLU A 123 4.31 -13.53 -12.39
C GLU A 123 3.14 -12.60 -12.72
N ASP A 124 3.41 -11.49 -13.42
CA ASP A 124 2.36 -10.60 -13.91
C ASP A 124 1.76 -11.13 -15.23
N PRO A 125 0.59 -10.63 -15.66
CA PRO A 125 -0.04 -11.08 -16.91
C PRO A 125 0.78 -10.83 -18.20
N ALA A 126 1.83 -10.03 -18.14
CA ALA A 126 2.75 -9.75 -19.24
C ALA A 126 4.04 -10.61 -19.19
N HIS A 127 4.07 -11.64 -18.33
CA HIS A 127 5.21 -12.53 -18.09
C HIS A 127 6.42 -11.82 -17.45
N HIS A 128 6.19 -10.73 -16.71
CA HIS A 128 7.20 -10.16 -15.82
C HIS A 128 7.22 -10.89 -14.50
N TYR A 129 8.40 -11.01 -13.90
CA TYR A 129 8.54 -11.56 -12.56
C TYR A 129 8.81 -10.45 -11.56
N VAL A 130 8.05 -10.48 -10.46
CA VAL A 130 8.29 -9.69 -9.26
C VAL A 130 8.81 -10.62 -8.18
N ILE A 131 10.10 -10.49 -7.86
CA ILE A 131 10.74 -11.30 -6.81
C ILE A 131 10.95 -10.42 -5.59
N THR A 132 10.24 -10.72 -4.52
CA THR A 132 10.33 -10.02 -3.24
C THR A 132 11.10 -10.87 -2.25
N THR A 133 12.13 -10.29 -1.63
CA THR A 133 12.92 -10.93 -0.57
C THR A 133 13.14 -9.99 0.59
N GLY A 134 13.23 -10.50 1.82
CA GLY A 134 13.54 -9.66 2.97
C GLY A 134 12.97 -10.19 4.25
N THR A 135 12.48 -9.30 5.11
CA THR A 135 11.88 -9.68 6.39
C THR A 135 10.66 -8.87 6.76
N ASN A 136 9.74 -9.51 7.47
CA ASN A 136 8.65 -8.86 8.21
C ASN A 136 8.87 -9.07 9.71
N THR A 137 8.81 -8.00 10.49
CA THR A 137 8.85 -8.05 11.96
C THR A 137 7.47 -7.70 12.48
N GLN A 138 6.81 -8.64 13.15
CA GLN A 138 5.49 -8.39 13.74
C GLN A 138 5.55 -7.22 14.73
N LEU A 139 4.48 -6.44 14.81
CA LEU A 139 4.32 -5.33 15.75
C LEU A 139 3.23 -5.63 16.75
N ARG A 140 3.46 -5.24 18.01
CA ARG A 140 2.40 -5.02 18.98
C ARG A 140 1.95 -3.57 18.84
N THR A 141 0.65 -3.35 18.72
CA THR A 141 0.06 -2.03 18.54
C THR A 141 -0.95 -1.74 19.64
N VAL A 142 -1.09 -0.45 19.97
CA VAL A 142 -2.19 0.09 20.76
C VAL A 142 -2.63 1.35 20.05
N ALA A 143 -3.77 1.29 19.37
CA ALA A 143 -4.27 2.38 18.54
C ALA A 143 -5.77 2.57 18.71
N ALA A 144 -6.23 3.76 18.38
CA ALA A 144 -7.65 4.10 18.29
C ALA A 144 -7.85 5.10 17.15
N VAL A 145 -9.10 5.23 16.71
CA VAL A 145 -9.54 6.29 15.81
C VAL A 145 -10.62 7.12 16.48
N ASP A 146 -10.49 8.44 16.42
CA ASP A 146 -11.55 9.38 16.76
C ASP A 146 -12.26 9.76 15.46
N VAL A 147 -13.56 9.45 15.34
CA VAL A 147 -14.33 9.69 14.12
C VAL A 147 -15.82 9.84 14.45
N LEU A 148 -16.49 10.79 13.81
CA LEU A 148 -17.93 11.08 14.03
C LEU A 148 -18.31 11.27 15.52
N GLY A 149 -17.38 11.81 16.32
CA GLY A 149 -17.57 12.02 17.76
C GLY A 149 -17.35 10.79 18.64
N GLU A 150 -17.01 9.64 18.06
CA GLU A 150 -16.74 8.39 18.75
C GLU A 150 -15.24 8.07 18.76
N ARG A 151 -14.74 7.56 19.91
CA ARG A 151 -13.40 7.00 20.02
C ARG A 151 -13.48 5.49 19.92
N VAL A 152 -13.02 4.93 18.80
CA VAL A 152 -13.07 3.50 18.52
C VAL A 152 -11.70 2.86 18.77
N PRO A 153 -11.54 1.97 19.77
CA PRO A 153 -10.30 1.22 19.94
C PRO A 153 -10.11 0.24 18.78
N LEU A 154 -8.88 0.11 18.30
CA LEU A 154 -8.54 -0.72 17.15
C LEU A 154 -7.89 -2.04 17.58
N SER A 155 -8.24 -3.10 16.87
CA SER A 155 -7.60 -4.42 16.93
C SER A 155 -7.06 -4.78 15.55
N CYS A 156 -5.76 -5.07 15.48
CA CYS A 156 -5.05 -5.24 14.23
C CYS A 156 -4.81 -6.72 13.93
N SER A 157 -5.32 -7.20 12.79
CA SER A 157 -5.04 -8.55 12.29
C SER A 157 -3.68 -8.59 11.59
N THR A 158 -3.29 -7.48 10.97
CA THR A 158 -2.00 -7.28 10.33
C THR A 158 -1.31 -6.09 10.97
N ALA A 159 -0.10 -6.29 11.48
CA ALA A 159 0.77 -5.22 11.96
C ALA A 159 2.23 -5.69 11.89
N PHE A 160 3.01 -5.15 10.96
CA PHE A 160 4.43 -5.49 10.83
C PHE A 160 5.25 -4.32 10.29
N ALA A 161 6.53 -4.30 10.67
CA ALA A 161 7.57 -3.54 9.98
C ALA A 161 8.20 -4.43 8.91
N PHE A 162 8.51 -3.89 7.74
CA PHE A 162 9.14 -4.63 6.65
C PHE A 162 10.46 -4.00 6.20
N ASP A 163 11.38 -4.85 5.75
CA ASP A 163 12.62 -4.48 5.06
C ASP A 163 12.78 -5.46 3.89
N LEU A 164 12.46 -4.98 2.70
CA LEU A 164 12.29 -5.77 1.50
C LEU A 164 13.18 -5.27 0.37
N LYS A 165 13.52 -6.22 -0.49
CA LYS A 165 14.24 -6.05 -1.74
C LYS A 165 13.39 -6.66 -2.83
N VAL A 166 12.92 -5.82 -3.73
CA VAL A 166 12.01 -6.20 -4.82
C VAL A 166 12.74 -6.09 -6.14
N TRP A 167 12.70 -7.17 -6.93
CA TRP A 167 13.25 -7.22 -8.27
C TRP A 167 12.11 -7.33 -9.27
N ARG A 168 12.18 -6.53 -10.34
CA ARG A 168 11.28 -6.61 -11.49
C ARG A 168 12.07 -7.07 -12.70
N LEU A 169 11.74 -8.25 -13.20
CA LEU A 169 12.42 -8.90 -14.32
C LEU A 169 11.49 -8.90 -15.55
N ALA A 170 12.02 -8.46 -16.68
CA ALA A 170 11.33 -8.55 -17.97
C ALA A 170 11.37 -9.99 -18.52
N PRO A 171 10.47 -10.36 -19.46
CA PRO A 171 10.43 -11.72 -19.98
C PRO A 171 11.71 -12.00 -20.78
N GLY A 172 12.31 -13.18 -20.60
CA GLY A 172 13.52 -13.59 -21.31
C GLY A 172 14.85 -13.27 -20.61
N GLN A 173 14.81 -12.80 -19.36
CA GLN A 173 15.99 -12.67 -18.49
C GLN A 173 16.08 -13.92 -17.60
N ASN A 174 17.07 -14.80 -17.84
CA ASN A 174 17.39 -15.97 -17.01
C ASN A 174 18.40 -15.64 -15.92
#